data_AF-A0A0S6XB47-F1
#
_entry.id   AF-A0A0S6XB47-F1
#
_cell.length_a   1.000
_cell.length_b   1.000
_cell.length_c   1.000
_cell.angle_alpha   90.00
_cell.angle_beta   90.00
_cell.angle_gamma   90.00
#
_symmetry.space_group_name_H-M   'P 1'
#
loop_
_entity.id
_entity.type
_entity.pdbx_description
1 polymer ?
#
loop_
_entity_poly.entity_id
_entity_poly.type
_entity_poly.pdbx_seq_one_letter_code
_entity_poly.pdbx_strand_id
1 'polypeptide(L)'
;MPNTIWRSDRLVYRACEDDDAAFFEDMSRYPDDFTQALSLVPRPVSAEISKLYLEFFRTAAMGAIVCLPEGSQEIGDDADKDEQRLTPVGYVVLSNKDEPQTRSMMVGIGIARPYQSKGYGAEALRWALNWGFQHANLHRVWLFTSDFNEGAVRLYKRLGFVEEVHMRECSWRKGGRYSGQIHMSMLEDEWRQRYGRGPEAEGHTATLATASETDFAMPDTVWKSNRLVYRACEDDDATFFEELSEYSDDYLQSVPLAPVPVSTDTGKKYLYYMNIAAMSAIACLPEQDTGTQNGEGQRLIPVGHISLYRDESHDRSMMLSIGIAKPHQNKGYGTEVLYWALNWGFQHANVHRIWLSVKEFNEGAVRLYRRVGFTDEVQHRDFWWTKGKYWADLEMSMLEDEWRALRKQRAPSDHGGAR
;
A
#
# COMPACT_ATOMS: atom_id res chain seq x y z
N MET A 1 -34.20 -21.27 -2.26
CA MET A 1 -33.29 -20.13 -1.97
C MET A 1 -33.85 -19.42 -0.73
N PRO A 2 -33.24 -19.48 0.46
CA PRO A 2 -33.67 -18.60 1.55
C PRO A 2 -33.28 -17.16 1.18
N ASN A 3 -34.28 -16.28 1.08
CA ASN A 3 -34.28 -14.97 0.44
C ASN A 3 -33.63 -13.83 1.27
N THR A 4 -32.31 -13.81 1.47
CA THR A 4 -31.63 -12.56 1.84
C THR A 4 -30.23 -12.49 1.23
N ILE A 5 -29.76 -11.28 0.91
CA ILE A 5 -28.37 -11.04 0.47
C ILE A 5 -27.32 -11.38 1.55
N TRP A 6 -27.76 -11.75 2.76
CA TRP A 6 -26.94 -12.04 3.94
C TRP A 6 -26.80 -13.54 4.21
N ARG A 7 -27.12 -14.40 3.24
CA ARG A 7 -26.99 -15.85 3.35
C ARG A 7 -26.38 -16.44 2.08
N SER A 8 -25.61 -17.50 2.24
CA SER A 8 -25.23 -18.42 1.17
C SER A 8 -25.76 -19.82 1.50
N ASP A 9 -25.31 -20.85 0.77
CA ASP A 9 -25.82 -22.22 0.92
C ASP A 9 -25.75 -22.74 2.36
N ARG A 10 -24.65 -22.46 3.06
CA ARG A 10 -24.38 -22.96 4.42
C ARG A 10 -24.12 -21.86 5.44
N LEU A 11 -23.83 -20.64 4.99
CA LEU A 11 -23.34 -19.57 5.85
C LEU A 11 -24.37 -18.45 5.99
N VAL A 12 -24.38 -17.83 7.16
CA VAL A 12 -25.07 -16.58 7.45
C VAL A 12 -24.02 -15.51 7.69
N TYR A 13 -24.19 -14.34 7.09
CA TYR A 13 -23.29 -13.20 7.23
C TYR A 13 -23.97 -12.13 8.06
N ARG A 14 -23.34 -11.70 9.16
CA ARG A 14 -23.90 -10.64 10.02
C ARG A 14 -22.86 -9.57 10.35
N ALA A 15 -23.35 -8.42 10.78
CA ALA A 15 -22.50 -7.35 11.28
C ALA A 15 -21.68 -7.81 12.50
N CYS A 16 -20.59 -7.09 12.73
CA CYS A 16 -19.66 -7.29 13.83
C CYS A 16 -20.14 -6.53 15.08
N GLU A 17 -20.43 -7.28 16.14
CA GLU A 17 -20.98 -6.79 17.41
C GLU A 17 -19.91 -6.79 18.51
N ASP A 18 -20.16 -6.11 19.64
CA ASP A 18 -19.17 -6.01 20.72
C ASP A 18 -18.80 -7.38 21.31
N ASP A 19 -19.76 -8.30 21.37
CA ASP A 19 -19.57 -9.67 21.88
C ASP A 19 -18.68 -10.53 20.96
N ASP A 20 -18.42 -10.12 19.71
CA ASP A 20 -17.46 -10.79 18.82
C ASP A 20 -16.01 -10.57 19.24
N ALA A 21 -15.74 -9.67 20.20
CA ALA A 21 -14.41 -9.47 20.76
C ALA A 21 -13.79 -10.78 21.28
N ALA A 22 -14.60 -11.67 21.87
CA ALA A 22 -14.16 -12.98 22.36
C ALA A 22 -13.76 -13.93 21.22
N PHE A 23 -14.45 -13.84 20.07
CA PHE A 23 -14.11 -14.60 18.87
C PHE A 23 -12.75 -14.16 18.29
N PHE A 24 -12.52 -12.84 18.19
CA PHE A 24 -11.22 -12.31 17.75
C PHE A 24 -10.10 -12.63 18.73
N GLU A 25 -10.37 -12.60 20.04
CA GLU A 25 -9.41 -13.02 21.06
C GLU A 25 -9.00 -14.49 20.83
N ASP A 26 -9.96 -15.39 20.64
CA ASP A 26 -9.66 -16.81 20.41
C ASP A 26 -8.84 -17.04 19.12
N MET A 27 -9.19 -16.34 18.03
CA MET A 27 -8.40 -16.40 16.79
C MET A 27 -6.96 -15.90 16.99
N SER A 28 -6.77 -14.87 17.84
CA SER A 28 -5.45 -14.29 18.10
C SER A 28 -4.51 -15.21 18.90
N ARG A 29 -5.04 -16.26 19.54
CA ARG A 29 -4.25 -17.28 20.26
C ARG A 29 -3.40 -18.15 19.33
N TYR A 30 -3.61 -18.04 18.02
CA TYR A 30 -2.83 -18.72 16.99
C TYR A 30 -2.08 -17.69 16.14
N PRO A 31 -0.90 -17.20 16.59
CA PRO A 31 -0.19 -16.09 15.95
C PRO A 31 0.19 -16.37 14.50
N ASP A 32 0.44 -17.62 14.12
CA ASP A 32 0.79 -17.98 12.74
C ASP A 32 -0.41 -17.78 11.80
N ASP A 33 -1.62 -18.16 12.20
CA ASP A 33 -2.85 -17.92 11.42
C ASP A 33 -3.18 -16.43 11.37
N PHE A 34 -2.88 -15.74 12.46
CA PHE A 34 -3.17 -14.32 12.65
C PHE A 34 -2.27 -13.40 11.82
N THR A 35 -0.95 -13.65 11.84
CA THR A 35 0.07 -12.90 11.09
C THR A 35 0.04 -13.20 9.58
N GLN A 36 -0.81 -14.12 9.13
CA GLN A 36 -1.11 -14.35 7.72
C GLN A 36 -2.23 -13.46 7.20
N ALA A 37 -3.18 -13.11 8.07
CA ALA A 37 -4.32 -12.27 7.72
C ALA A 37 -4.03 -10.78 7.92
N LEU A 38 -3.10 -10.45 8.83
CA LEU A 38 -2.70 -9.09 9.16
C LEU A 38 -1.19 -9.03 9.31
N SER A 39 -0.52 -8.08 8.65
CA SER A 39 0.94 -7.86 8.71
C SER A 39 1.40 -7.21 10.03
N LEU A 40 0.77 -7.57 11.15
CA LEU A 40 1.05 -7.04 12.47
C LEU A 40 2.10 -7.88 13.20
N VAL A 41 2.95 -7.21 13.97
CA VAL A 41 3.91 -7.87 14.85
C VAL A 41 3.16 -8.66 15.93
N PRO A 42 3.42 -9.97 16.10
CA PRO A 42 2.79 -10.73 17.17
C PRO A 42 3.17 -10.17 18.53
N ARG A 43 2.16 -9.77 19.31
CA ARG A 43 2.28 -9.17 20.64
C ARG A 43 1.19 -9.72 21.57
N PRO A 44 1.36 -9.68 22.90
CA PRO A 44 0.31 -10.09 23.83
C PRO A 44 -0.99 -9.33 23.53
N VAL A 45 -2.08 -10.08 23.33
CA VAL A 45 -3.37 -9.52 22.94
C VAL A 45 -4.19 -9.23 24.19
N SER A 46 -4.55 -7.96 24.42
CA SER A 46 -5.51 -7.55 25.44
C SER A 46 -6.90 -7.38 24.83
N ALA A 47 -7.95 -7.37 25.66
CA ALA A 47 -9.31 -7.04 25.23
C ALA A 47 -9.41 -5.68 24.50
N GLU A 48 -8.48 -4.74 24.77
CA GLU A 48 -8.39 -3.45 24.09
C GLU A 48 -8.06 -3.59 22.60
N ILE A 49 -7.27 -4.60 22.21
CA ILE A 49 -6.90 -4.85 20.81
C ILE A 49 -8.08 -5.44 20.03
N SER A 50 -8.93 -6.24 20.67
CA SER A 50 -10.18 -6.70 20.06
C SER A 50 -11.05 -5.52 19.61
N LYS A 51 -11.04 -4.40 20.34
CA LYS A 51 -11.77 -3.17 19.94
C LYS A 51 -11.24 -2.57 18.64
N LEU A 52 -9.91 -2.58 18.41
CA LEU A 52 -9.32 -2.12 17.15
C LEU A 52 -9.81 -2.94 15.96
N TYR A 53 -9.96 -4.27 16.14
CA TYR A 53 -10.55 -5.13 15.12
C TYR A 53 -12.02 -4.83 14.91
N LEU A 54 -12.81 -4.75 15.98
CA LEU A 54 -14.22 -4.37 15.89
C LEU A 54 -14.39 -3.07 15.10
N GLU A 55 -13.58 -2.05 15.40
CA GLU A 55 -13.59 -0.77 14.70
C GLU A 55 -13.20 -0.93 13.22
N PHE A 56 -12.14 -1.67 12.90
CA PHE A 56 -11.74 -1.94 11.52
C PHE A 56 -12.87 -2.59 10.71
N PHE A 57 -13.55 -3.61 11.23
CA PHE A 57 -14.67 -4.27 10.54
C PHE A 57 -15.90 -3.36 10.42
N ARG A 58 -16.19 -2.54 11.44
CA ARG A 58 -17.34 -1.61 11.43
C ARG A 58 -17.16 -0.44 10.46
N THR A 59 -15.93 -0.05 10.22
CA THR A 59 -15.58 1.10 9.36
C THR A 59 -15.16 0.68 7.96
N ALA A 60 -15.06 -0.62 7.69
CA ALA A 60 -14.88 -1.16 6.35
C ALA A 60 -16.16 -0.97 5.51
N ALA A 61 -16.00 -0.94 4.18
CA ALA A 61 -17.14 -0.84 3.27
C ALA A 61 -18.10 -2.04 3.43
N MET A 62 -17.55 -3.22 3.70
CA MET A 62 -18.30 -4.38 4.16
C MET A 62 -17.42 -5.19 5.11
N GLY A 63 -17.80 -5.25 6.38
CA GLY A 63 -17.23 -6.19 7.36
C GLY A 63 -18.31 -7.14 7.85
N ALA A 64 -18.10 -8.44 7.68
CA ALA A 64 -19.07 -9.45 8.09
C ALA A 64 -18.42 -10.57 8.90
N ILE A 65 -19.09 -10.96 9.98
CA ILE A 65 -18.83 -12.21 10.68
C ILE A 65 -19.50 -13.33 9.87
N VAL A 66 -18.71 -14.35 9.57
CA VAL A 66 -19.16 -15.57 8.89
C VAL A 66 -19.66 -16.54 9.96
N CYS A 67 -20.94 -16.89 9.90
CA CYS A 67 -21.59 -17.74 10.89
C CYS A 67 -22.14 -19.03 10.28
N LEU A 68 -22.14 -20.10 11.09
CA LEU A 68 -22.94 -21.29 10.86
C LEU A 68 -24.22 -21.23 11.70
N PRO A 69 -25.40 -21.56 11.15
CA PRO A 69 -26.60 -21.77 11.95
C PRO A 69 -26.51 -23.09 12.72
N GLU A 70 -26.84 -23.09 14.03
CA GLU A 70 -27.00 -24.33 14.81
C GLU A 70 -28.20 -25.15 14.26
N GLY A 71 -28.02 -26.47 14.07
CA GLY A 71 -29.08 -27.39 13.62
C GLY A 71 -28.95 -28.00 12.21
N SER A 72 -27.74 -28.18 11.67
CA SER A 72 -27.55 -28.89 10.37
C SER A 72 -27.66 -30.43 10.44
N GLN A 73 -28.19 -30.97 11.54
CA GLN A 73 -28.75 -32.33 11.59
C GLN A 73 -30.27 -32.22 11.67
N GLU A 74 -30.95 -32.84 10.69
CA GLU A 74 -32.40 -32.96 10.50
C GLU A 74 -33.25 -32.58 11.73
N ILE A 75 -33.97 -31.45 11.64
CA ILE A 75 -34.95 -31.04 12.65
C ILE A 75 -36.35 -31.29 12.08
N GLY A 76 -37.10 -32.16 12.76
CA GLY A 76 -38.53 -32.36 12.57
C GLY A 76 -39.35 -31.13 12.96
N ASP A 77 -40.55 -31.06 12.38
CA ASP A 77 -41.41 -29.91 12.10
C ASP A 77 -41.87 -28.96 13.24
N ASP A 78 -41.30 -28.93 14.45
CA ASP A 78 -41.79 -28.04 15.52
C ASP A 78 -40.68 -27.31 16.29
N ALA A 79 -40.33 -26.10 15.84
CA ALA A 79 -39.70 -25.07 16.68
C ALA A 79 -39.93 -23.66 16.09
N ASP A 80 -40.30 -22.73 16.98
CA ASP A 80 -40.44 -21.29 16.77
C ASP A 80 -39.30 -20.68 15.92
N LYS A 81 -39.65 -19.79 15.00
CA LYS A 81 -38.83 -19.43 13.83
C LYS A 81 -37.79 -18.31 13.99
N ASP A 82 -37.59 -17.69 15.14
CA ASP A 82 -36.90 -16.37 15.16
C ASP A 82 -35.58 -16.23 15.93
N GLU A 83 -35.02 -17.25 16.59
CA GLU A 83 -33.64 -17.17 17.12
C GLU A 83 -32.82 -18.42 16.76
N GLN A 84 -32.48 -18.54 15.47
CA GLN A 84 -31.45 -19.49 15.04
C GLN A 84 -30.11 -19.06 15.66
N ARG A 85 -29.61 -19.82 16.63
CA ARG A 85 -28.32 -19.55 17.26
C ARG A 85 -27.21 -19.65 16.20
N LEU A 86 -26.46 -18.56 16.03
CA LEU A 86 -25.40 -18.46 15.04
C LEU A 86 -24.04 -18.65 15.71
N THR A 87 -23.25 -19.61 15.23
CA THR A 87 -21.86 -19.82 15.67
C THR A 87 -20.90 -19.06 14.75
N PRO A 88 -20.12 -18.08 15.25
CA PRO A 88 -19.05 -17.45 14.48
C PRO A 88 -17.97 -18.47 14.09
N VAL A 89 -17.63 -18.52 12.80
CA VAL A 89 -16.61 -19.44 12.26
C VAL A 89 -15.52 -18.73 11.47
N GLY A 90 -15.68 -17.43 11.21
CA GLY A 90 -14.76 -16.64 10.44
C GLY A 90 -15.20 -15.19 10.30
N TYR A 91 -14.45 -14.44 9.51
CA TYR A 91 -14.81 -13.10 9.07
C TYR A 91 -14.41 -12.91 7.61
N VAL A 92 -15.07 -11.97 6.95
CA VAL A 92 -14.67 -11.46 5.63
C VAL A 92 -14.84 -9.95 5.63
N VAL A 93 -13.93 -9.25 4.97
CA VAL A 93 -13.93 -7.78 4.90
C VAL A 93 -13.59 -7.32 3.49
N LEU A 94 -14.29 -6.30 3.01
CA LEU A 94 -13.92 -5.46 1.88
C LEU A 94 -13.63 -4.05 2.39
N SER A 95 -12.40 -3.60 2.19
CA SER A 95 -11.94 -2.30 2.68
C SER A 95 -11.23 -1.51 1.58
N ASN A 96 -11.58 -0.24 1.48
CA ASN A 96 -10.80 0.81 0.84
C ASN A 96 -11.27 2.14 1.45
N LYS A 97 -10.65 2.54 2.57
CA LYS A 97 -11.08 3.72 3.32
C LYS A 97 -10.68 5.03 2.64
N ASP A 98 -9.64 5.01 1.81
CA ASP A 98 -8.93 6.24 1.44
C ASP A 98 -9.06 6.59 -0.05
N GLU A 99 -9.53 5.67 -0.91
CA GLU A 99 -9.51 5.86 -2.36
C GLU A 99 -10.81 5.41 -3.09
N PRO A 100 -11.99 5.88 -2.68
CA PRO A 100 -13.29 5.40 -3.19
C PRO A 100 -13.45 5.54 -4.72
N GLN A 101 -12.79 6.53 -5.34
CA GLN A 101 -12.83 6.77 -6.78
C GLN A 101 -12.17 5.67 -7.62
N THR A 102 -11.30 4.86 -7.03
CA THR A 102 -10.65 3.74 -7.74
C THR A 102 -11.63 2.60 -8.03
N ARG A 103 -12.77 2.54 -7.30
CA ARG A 103 -13.69 1.39 -7.31
C ARG A 103 -12.95 0.05 -7.08
N SER A 104 -11.84 0.11 -6.33
CA SER A 104 -10.97 -1.01 -6.01
C SER A 104 -11.02 -1.28 -4.51
N MET A 105 -11.17 -2.53 -4.05
CA MET A 105 -11.14 -2.84 -2.61
C MET A 105 -10.27 -4.04 -2.29
N MET A 106 -9.59 -3.99 -1.15
CA MET A 106 -8.88 -5.14 -0.59
C MET A 106 -9.89 -6.08 0.06
N VAL A 107 -9.82 -7.38 -0.26
CA VAL A 107 -10.55 -8.43 0.46
C VAL A 107 -9.65 -9.10 1.48
N GLY A 108 -10.09 -9.11 2.74
CA GLY A 108 -9.48 -9.89 3.82
C GLY A 108 -10.42 -11.01 4.27
N ILE A 109 -9.87 -12.18 4.58
CA ILE A 109 -10.65 -13.31 5.10
C ILE A 109 -9.87 -14.10 6.14
N GLY A 110 -10.55 -14.49 7.21
CA GLY A 110 -10.03 -15.41 8.22
C GLY A 110 -11.09 -16.46 8.58
N ILE A 111 -10.72 -17.74 8.59
CA ILE A 111 -11.57 -18.83 9.05
C ILE A 111 -10.91 -19.46 10.28
N ALA A 112 -11.66 -19.59 11.36
CA ALA A 112 -11.18 -20.21 12.59
C ALA A 112 -10.73 -21.66 12.33
N ARG A 113 -9.62 -22.05 12.97
CA ARG A 113 -8.91 -23.31 12.71
C ARG A 113 -9.79 -24.57 12.68
N PRO A 114 -10.78 -24.77 13.58
CA PRO A 114 -11.68 -25.93 13.54
C PRO A 114 -12.58 -26.00 12.30
N TYR A 115 -12.71 -24.90 11.56
CA TYR A 115 -13.60 -24.74 10.42
C TYR A 115 -12.85 -24.61 9.08
N GLN A 116 -11.51 -24.61 9.10
CA GLN A 116 -10.70 -24.59 7.89
C GLN A 116 -10.84 -25.90 7.10
N SER A 117 -10.47 -25.86 5.81
CA SER A 117 -10.54 -27.01 4.88
C SER A 117 -11.93 -27.62 4.65
N LYS A 118 -13.01 -26.98 5.14
CA LYS A 118 -14.41 -27.40 4.93
C LYS A 118 -15.15 -26.62 3.82
N GLY A 119 -14.42 -25.77 3.10
CA GLY A 119 -14.93 -24.97 1.98
C GLY A 119 -15.61 -23.65 2.37
N TYR A 120 -15.70 -23.31 3.67
CA TYR A 120 -16.35 -22.07 4.11
C TYR A 120 -15.65 -20.81 3.61
N GLY A 121 -14.30 -20.79 3.56
CA GLY A 121 -13.57 -19.65 3.00
C GLY A 121 -13.89 -19.38 1.53
N ALA A 122 -14.04 -20.44 0.73
CA ALA A 122 -14.40 -20.32 -0.68
C ALA A 122 -15.83 -19.78 -0.86
N GLU A 123 -16.75 -20.20 0.00
CA GLU A 123 -18.14 -19.76 -0.01
C GLU A 123 -18.28 -18.30 0.43
N ALA A 124 -17.61 -17.91 1.51
CA ALA A 124 -17.58 -16.54 2.00
C ALA A 124 -16.95 -15.56 0.99
N LEU A 125 -15.86 -15.96 0.32
CA LEU A 125 -15.26 -15.13 -0.73
C LEU A 125 -16.16 -14.98 -1.95
N ARG A 126 -16.86 -16.03 -2.40
CA ARG A 126 -17.83 -15.91 -3.51
C ARG A 126 -18.96 -14.95 -3.16
N TRP A 127 -19.45 -15.03 -1.92
CA TRP A 127 -20.46 -14.10 -1.42
C TRP A 127 -19.94 -12.66 -1.40
N ALA A 128 -18.74 -12.42 -0.86
CA ALA A 128 -18.14 -11.09 -0.81
C ALA A 128 -17.86 -10.51 -2.20
N LEU A 129 -17.35 -11.31 -3.15
CA LEU A 129 -17.15 -10.89 -4.54
C LEU A 129 -18.48 -10.53 -5.21
N ASN A 130 -19.51 -11.36 -5.05
CA ASN A 130 -20.84 -11.06 -5.58
C ASN A 130 -21.36 -9.74 -5.02
N TRP A 131 -21.26 -9.53 -3.70
CA TRP A 131 -21.68 -8.28 -3.08
C TRP A 131 -20.86 -7.08 -3.61
N GLY A 132 -19.53 -7.22 -3.69
CA GLY A 132 -18.63 -6.16 -4.15
C GLY A 132 -18.94 -5.70 -5.57
N PHE A 133 -19.04 -6.64 -6.52
CA PHE A 133 -19.30 -6.30 -7.92
C PHE A 133 -20.76 -5.90 -8.19
N GLN A 134 -21.75 -6.56 -7.57
CA GLN A 134 -23.17 -6.29 -7.85
C GLN A 134 -23.75 -5.11 -7.06
N HIS A 135 -23.32 -4.91 -5.82
CA HIS A 135 -23.94 -3.94 -4.92
C HIS A 135 -23.05 -2.74 -4.63
N ALA A 136 -21.73 -2.95 -4.50
CA ALA A 136 -20.77 -1.86 -4.29
C ALA A 136 -20.18 -1.30 -5.60
N ASN A 137 -20.61 -1.82 -6.76
CA ASN A 137 -20.17 -1.36 -8.09
C ASN A 137 -18.64 -1.30 -8.22
N LEU A 138 -17.93 -2.28 -7.65
CA LEU A 138 -16.48 -2.35 -7.72
C LEU A 138 -16.02 -2.68 -9.16
N HIS A 139 -14.91 -2.09 -9.58
CA HIS A 139 -14.18 -2.47 -10.80
C HIS A 139 -13.14 -3.57 -10.50
N ARG A 140 -12.54 -3.52 -9.30
CA ARG A 140 -11.43 -4.40 -8.91
C ARG A 140 -11.57 -4.87 -7.46
N VAL A 141 -11.28 -6.14 -7.21
CA VAL A 141 -11.09 -6.68 -5.86
C VAL A 141 -9.71 -7.32 -5.79
N TRP A 142 -8.91 -6.97 -4.78
CA TRP A 142 -7.54 -7.45 -4.65
C TRP A 142 -7.24 -7.99 -3.25
N LEU A 143 -6.19 -8.80 -3.15
CA LEU A 143 -5.69 -9.37 -1.90
C LEU A 143 -4.19 -9.61 -1.99
N PHE A 144 -3.57 -9.82 -0.83
CA PHE A 144 -2.23 -10.36 -0.74
C PHE A 144 -2.18 -11.54 0.21
N THR A 145 -1.22 -12.43 0.03
CA THR A 145 -0.96 -13.55 0.93
C THR A 145 0.53 -13.89 0.91
N SER A 146 1.04 -14.52 1.98
CA SER A 146 2.44 -14.96 1.95
C SER A 146 2.65 -16.07 0.92
N ASP A 147 3.81 -16.06 0.27
CA ASP A 147 4.12 -17.01 -0.81
C ASP A 147 4.12 -18.49 -0.38
N PHE A 148 4.43 -18.76 0.89
CA PHE A 148 4.36 -20.08 1.48
C PHE A 148 2.94 -20.52 1.90
N ASN A 149 1.94 -19.63 1.86
CA ASN A 149 0.54 -19.99 2.13
C ASN A 149 -0.12 -20.62 0.90
N GLU A 150 0.39 -21.79 0.50
CA GLU A 150 -0.06 -22.45 -0.73
C GLU A 150 -1.55 -22.79 -0.70
N GLY A 151 -2.13 -22.99 0.49
CA GLY A 151 -3.56 -23.24 0.68
C GLY A 151 -4.40 -22.06 0.21
N ALA A 152 -4.05 -20.84 0.64
CA ALA A 152 -4.70 -19.61 0.23
C ALA A 152 -4.47 -19.33 -1.26
N VAL A 153 -3.23 -19.47 -1.76
CA VAL A 153 -2.91 -19.28 -3.19
C VAL A 153 -3.74 -20.20 -4.08
N ARG A 154 -3.85 -21.49 -3.74
CA ARG A 154 -4.69 -22.45 -4.47
C ARG A 154 -6.17 -22.09 -4.42
N LEU A 155 -6.65 -21.60 -3.28
CA LEU A 155 -8.04 -21.14 -3.12
C LEU A 155 -8.32 -19.95 -4.03
N TYR A 156 -7.48 -18.92 -4.00
CA TYR A 156 -7.67 -17.69 -4.79
C TYR A 156 -7.62 -17.98 -6.29
N LYS A 157 -6.62 -18.75 -6.77
CA LYS A 157 -6.55 -19.21 -8.17
C LYS A 157 -7.79 -19.99 -8.58
N ARG A 158 -8.30 -20.88 -7.72
CA ARG A 158 -9.54 -21.63 -7.98
C ARG A 158 -10.77 -20.74 -8.06
N LEU A 159 -10.83 -19.64 -7.29
CA LEU A 159 -11.90 -18.65 -7.37
C LEU A 159 -11.76 -17.72 -8.58
N GLY A 160 -10.65 -17.78 -9.31
CA GLY A 160 -10.42 -16.99 -10.53
C GLY A 160 -9.66 -15.69 -10.29
N PHE A 161 -9.07 -15.50 -9.11
CA PHE A 161 -8.10 -14.41 -8.94
C PHE A 161 -6.88 -14.68 -9.82
N VAL A 162 -6.40 -13.63 -10.46
CA VAL A 162 -5.17 -13.62 -11.25
C VAL A 162 -4.03 -13.14 -10.37
N GLU A 163 -2.92 -13.86 -10.40
CA GLU A 163 -1.68 -13.42 -9.76
C GLU A 163 -1.13 -12.21 -10.52
N GLU A 164 -1.03 -11.08 -9.85
CA GLU A 164 -0.45 -9.86 -10.43
C GLU A 164 1.07 -9.85 -10.19
N VAL A 165 1.49 -10.24 -8.98
CA VAL A 165 2.87 -10.06 -8.51
C VAL A 165 3.28 -11.09 -7.47
N HIS A 166 4.58 -11.38 -7.44
CA HIS A 166 5.28 -12.02 -6.33
C HIS A 166 6.40 -11.10 -5.82
N MET A 167 6.15 -10.40 -4.70
CA MET A 167 7.14 -9.58 -4.01
C MET A 167 8.11 -10.48 -3.25
N ARG A 168 9.41 -10.31 -3.48
CA ARG A 168 10.46 -11.11 -2.83
C ARG A 168 10.96 -10.37 -1.60
N GLU A 169 11.22 -11.10 -0.52
CA GLU A 169 11.84 -10.60 0.71
C GLU A 169 11.15 -9.37 1.35
N CYS A 170 9.83 -9.23 1.17
CA CYS A 170 9.09 -8.04 1.61
C CYS A 170 8.59 -8.12 3.06
N SER A 171 8.57 -9.30 3.68
CA SER A 171 8.11 -9.46 5.07
C SER A 171 9.06 -10.28 5.91
N TRP A 172 9.39 -9.76 7.10
CA TRP A 172 10.25 -10.44 8.04
C TRP A 172 9.51 -11.55 8.78
N ARG A 173 10.18 -12.67 9.04
CA ARG A 173 9.62 -13.81 9.76
C ARG A 173 10.53 -14.27 10.90
N LYS A 174 9.90 -15.00 11.83
CA LYS A 174 10.58 -15.68 12.93
C LYS A 174 11.70 -16.59 12.36
N GLY A 175 12.88 -16.49 12.97
CA GLY A 175 14.04 -17.29 12.55
C GLY A 175 15.01 -16.59 11.60
N GLY A 176 14.86 -15.26 11.42
CA GLY A 176 15.87 -14.45 10.76
C GLY A 176 15.78 -14.44 9.23
N ARG A 177 14.60 -14.74 8.67
CA ARG A 177 14.41 -14.89 7.23
C ARG A 177 13.31 -13.95 6.75
N TYR A 178 13.52 -13.37 5.58
CA TYR A 178 12.47 -12.69 4.84
C TYR A 178 11.68 -13.69 4.00
N SER A 179 10.37 -13.50 3.91
CA SER A 179 9.45 -14.23 3.03
C SER A 179 8.87 -13.30 1.97
N GLY A 180 8.44 -13.85 0.84
CA GLY A 180 7.72 -13.08 -0.17
C GLY A 180 6.21 -13.01 0.10
N GLN A 181 5.55 -12.14 -0.65
CA GLN A 181 4.09 -12.02 -0.69
C GLN A 181 3.60 -12.07 -2.14
N ILE A 182 2.47 -12.71 -2.35
CA ILE A 182 1.80 -12.84 -3.64
C ILE A 182 0.59 -11.92 -3.63
N HIS A 183 0.54 -10.97 -4.56
CA HIS A 183 -0.60 -10.09 -4.77
C HIS A 183 -1.46 -10.67 -5.90
N MET A 184 -2.76 -10.69 -5.67
CA MET A 184 -3.72 -11.21 -6.63
C MET A 184 -4.92 -10.26 -6.74
N SER A 185 -5.54 -10.21 -7.91
CA SER A 185 -6.74 -9.41 -8.14
C SER A 185 -7.77 -10.13 -9.02
N MET A 186 -8.97 -9.57 -9.05
CA MET A 186 -10.03 -9.93 -9.97
C MET A 186 -10.70 -8.64 -10.44
N LEU A 187 -10.82 -8.49 -11.76
CA LEU A 187 -11.58 -7.41 -12.39
C LEU A 187 -13.05 -7.77 -12.53
N GLU A 188 -13.91 -6.75 -12.64
CA GLU A 188 -15.35 -6.91 -12.81
C GLU A 188 -15.68 -7.80 -14.02
N ASP A 189 -15.03 -7.58 -15.16
CA ASP A 189 -15.26 -8.38 -16.37
C ASP A 189 -14.81 -9.83 -16.21
N GLU A 190 -13.70 -10.09 -15.53
CA GLU A 190 -13.22 -11.44 -15.21
C GLU A 190 -14.22 -12.17 -14.30
N TRP A 191 -14.76 -11.47 -13.30
CA TRP A 191 -15.81 -11.99 -12.42
C TRP A 191 -17.10 -12.25 -13.20
N ARG A 192 -17.54 -11.32 -14.07
CA ARG A 192 -18.74 -11.48 -14.91
C ARG A 192 -18.59 -12.62 -15.91
N GLN A 193 -17.43 -12.81 -16.51
CA GLN A 193 -17.15 -13.92 -17.42
C GLN A 193 -17.22 -15.26 -16.68
N ARG A 194 -16.73 -15.30 -15.44
CA ARG A 194 -16.65 -16.52 -14.64
C ARG A 194 -17.96 -16.90 -13.96
N TYR A 195 -18.71 -15.91 -13.47
CA TYR A 195 -19.88 -16.11 -12.60
C TYR A 195 -21.19 -15.56 -13.18
N GLY A 196 -21.12 -14.69 -14.18
CA GLY A 196 -22.26 -14.25 -14.99
C GLY A 196 -22.49 -15.17 -16.20
N ARG A 197 -23.72 -15.18 -16.74
CA ARG A 197 -23.95 -15.70 -18.09
C ARG A 197 -23.44 -14.62 -19.08
N GLY A 198 -22.38 -14.94 -19.84
CA GLY A 198 -21.49 -14.00 -20.58
C GLY A 198 -22.09 -13.28 -21.80
N PRO A 199 -21.28 -12.71 -22.75
CA PRO A 199 -19.83 -12.95 -23.05
C PRO A 199 -18.91 -11.68 -23.06
N GLU A 200 -17.63 -11.80 -22.66
CA GLU A 200 -16.33 -11.82 -23.43
C GLU A 200 -15.57 -10.46 -23.48
N ALA A 201 -14.28 -10.45 -23.08
CA ALA A 201 -13.37 -9.29 -23.17
C ALA A 201 -11.94 -9.72 -23.59
N GLU A 202 -11.31 -8.95 -24.47
CA GLU A 202 -9.96 -9.13 -25.02
C GLU A 202 -8.92 -8.26 -24.29
N GLY A 203 -7.76 -8.84 -23.98
CA GLY A 203 -6.67 -8.19 -23.23
C GLY A 203 -5.56 -7.61 -24.09
N HIS A 204 -4.72 -6.74 -23.50
CA HIS A 204 -3.48 -6.21 -24.10
C HIS A 204 -2.38 -6.04 -23.03
N THR A 205 -1.13 -6.32 -23.40
CA THR A 205 0.12 -6.15 -22.59
C THR A 205 1.18 -5.43 -23.42
N ALA A 206 2.07 -4.64 -22.80
CA ALA A 206 3.38 -4.27 -23.36
C ALA A 206 4.37 -3.76 -22.30
N THR A 207 5.67 -4.04 -22.53
CA THR A 207 6.86 -3.79 -21.68
C THR A 207 7.90 -3.00 -22.49
N LEU A 208 8.76 -2.17 -21.86
CA LEU A 208 10.25 -2.21 -21.94
C LEU A 208 11.02 -0.90 -21.63
N ALA A 209 12.11 -1.10 -20.88
CA ALA A 209 13.50 -0.60 -21.04
C ALA A 209 13.97 0.82 -20.63
N THR A 210 15.25 0.85 -20.26
CA THR A 210 16.02 1.72 -19.36
C THR A 210 17.06 2.61 -20.07
N ALA A 211 17.54 3.70 -19.42
CA ALA A 211 18.75 4.45 -19.82
C ALA A 211 19.48 5.17 -18.66
N SER A 212 20.74 5.53 -18.92
CA SER A 212 21.98 5.58 -18.10
C SER A 212 22.24 6.78 -17.15
N GLU A 213 23.38 6.63 -16.43
CA GLU A 213 23.90 7.33 -15.24
C GLU A 213 24.61 8.69 -15.46
N THR A 214 24.71 9.47 -14.36
CA THR A 214 25.76 10.48 -14.11
C THR A 214 26.16 10.50 -12.62
N ASP A 215 27.46 10.70 -12.37
CA ASP A 215 28.19 10.66 -11.09
C ASP A 215 27.97 11.86 -10.16
N PHE A 216 27.90 11.64 -8.84
CA PHE A 216 28.02 12.67 -7.81
C PHE A 216 28.73 12.13 -6.54
N ALA A 217 29.77 12.84 -6.09
CA ALA A 217 30.39 12.66 -4.77
C ALA A 217 29.70 13.57 -3.73
N MET A 218 29.46 13.05 -2.52
CA MET A 218 28.67 13.72 -1.47
C MET A 218 29.56 14.17 -0.27
N PRO A 219 29.35 15.37 0.30
CA PRO A 219 30.11 15.91 1.42
C PRO A 219 29.66 15.42 2.82
N ASP A 220 30.51 15.65 3.83
CA ASP A 220 30.51 15.08 5.20
C ASP A 220 29.37 15.48 6.17
N THR A 221 28.22 15.96 5.69
CA THR A 221 27.07 16.30 6.57
C THR A 221 25.75 15.77 6.04
N VAL A 222 24.94 15.15 6.92
CA VAL A 222 23.64 14.52 6.57
C VAL A 222 22.59 15.54 6.10
N TRP A 223 22.79 16.85 6.25
CA TRP A 223 21.79 17.87 5.93
C TRP A 223 22.09 18.68 4.66
N LYS A 224 23.10 18.26 3.89
CA LYS A 224 23.45 18.89 2.62
C LYS A 224 23.76 17.82 1.57
N SER A 225 23.46 18.18 0.33
CA SER A 225 23.93 17.49 -0.86
C SER A 225 24.83 18.44 -1.66
N ASN A 226 25.07 18.14 -2.93
CA ASN A 226 25.94 18.96 -3.77
C ASN A 226 25.42 20.41 -3.90
N ARG A 227 24.11 20.57 -4.12
CA ARG A 227 23.46 21.85 -4.38
C ARG A 227 22.38 22.19 -3.36
N LEU A 228 21.80 21.18 -2.69
CA LEU A 228 20.63 21.36 -1.83
C LEU A 228 20.98 21.29 -0.35
N VAL A 229 20.29 22.12 0.42
CA VAL A 229 20.21 22.06 1.88
C VAL A 229 18.86 21.46 2.26
N TYR A 230 18.86 20.51 3.20
CA TYR A 230 17.65 19.85 3.68
C TYR A 230 17.30 20.40 5.06
N ARG A 231 16.06 20.89 5.22
CA ARG A 231 15.56 21.38 6.51
C ARG A 231 14.21 20.75 6.87
N ALA A 232 13.87 20.83 8.15
CA ALA A 232 12.54 20.47 8.62
C ALA A 232 11.47 21.36 7.96
N CYS A 233 10.27 20.81 7.86
CA CYS A 233 9.08 21.53 7.41
C CYS A 233 8.58 22.45 8.53
N GLU A 234 8.18 23.67 8.19
CA GLU A 234 7.66 24.69 9.10
C GLU A 234 6.25 25.13 8.68
N ASP A 235 5.51 25.81 9.56
CA ASP A 235 4.11 26.18 9.30
C ASP A 235 3.96 27.13 8.09
N ASP A 236 4.98 27.93 7.78
CA ASP A 236 4.99 28.86 6.64
C ASP A 236 5.19 28.15 5.29
N ASP A 237 5.70 26.91 5.28
CA ASP A 237 5.79 26.06 4.09
C ASP A 237 4.41 25.64 3.54
N ALA A 238 3.32 25.88 4.29
CA ALA A 238 1.95 25.66 3.77
C ALA A 238 1.74 26.37 2.42
N THR A 239 2.28 27.58 2.27
CA THR A 239 2.20 28.37 1.02
C THR A 239 2.92 27.69 -0.14
N PHE A 240 4.08 27.08 0.12
CA PHE A 240 4.80 26.28 -0.88
C PHE A 240 3.98 25.06 -1.34
N PHE A 241 3.27 24.38 -0.43
CA PHE A 241 2.39 23.27 -0.80
C PHE A 241 1.13 23.72 -1.55
N GLU A 242 0.60 24.89 -1.22
CA GLU A 242 -0.49 25.51 -1.98
C GLU A 242 -0.05 25.78 -3.42
N GLU A 243 1.10 26.43 -3.63
CA GLU A 243 1.68 26.65 -4.97
C GLU A 243 1.93 25.33 -5.73
N LEU A 244 2.39 24.29 -5.04
CA LEU A 244 2.57 22.95 -5.63
C LEU A 244 1.23 22.37 -6.11
N SER A 245 0.15 22.62 -5.36
CA SER A 245 -1.20 22.12 -5.66
C SER A 245 -1.95 22.91 -6.73
N GLU A 246 -1.57 24.17 -6.99
CA GLU A 246 -2.15 25.00 -8.05
C GLU A 246 -1.87 24.44 -9.46
N TYR A 247 -0.80 23.67 -9.62
CA TYR A 247 -0.49 22.97 -10.87
C TYR A 247 -1.23 21.63 -10.93
N SER A 248 -2.44 21.67 -11.48
CA SER A 248 -3.42 20.57 -11.46
C SER A 248 -2.90 19.20 -11.92
N ASP A 249 -2.02 19.12 -12.92
CA ASP A 249 -1.48 17.82 -13.39
C ASP A 249 -0.43 17.22 -12.43
N ASP A 250 0.34 18.03 -11.70
CA ASP A 250 1.35 17.54 -10.74
C ASP A 250 0.69 17.11 -9.43
N TYR A 251 -0.31 17.87 -8.98
CA TYR A 251 -1.17 17.50 -7.84
C TYR A 251 -1.91 16.18 -8.09
N LEU A 252 -2.44 15.98 -9.30
CA LEU A 252 -3.10 14.72 -9.69
C LEU A 252 -2.12 13.54 -9.76
N GLN A 253 -0.82 13.78 -9.92
CA GLN A 253 0.19 12.72 -9.88
C GLN A 253 0.55 12.32 -8.45
N SER A 254 0.63 13.27 -7.52
CA SER A 254 1.10 13.03 -6.16
C SER A 254 0.00 12.60 -5.18
N VAL A 255 -1.27 12.90 -5.46
CA VAL A 255 -2.37 12.63 -4.52
C VAL A 255 -3.32 11.57 -5.08
N PRO A 256 -3.80 10.62 -4.26
CA PRO A 256 -4.80 9.64 -4.66
C PRO A 256 -6.22 10.18 -4.50
N LEU A 257 -6.48 11.47 -4.72
CA LEU A 257 -7.78 12.10 -4.51
C LEU A 257 -8.33 12.67 -5.83
N ALA A 258 -9.65 12.69 -5.95
CA ALA A 258 -10.31 13.39 -7.04
C ALA A 258 -9.92 14.88 -7.02
N PRO A 259 -9.77 15.53 -8.20
CA PRO A 259 -9.51 16.96 -8.24
C PRO A 259 -10.70 17.70 -7.63
N VAL A 260 -10.46 18.33 -6.48
CA VAL A 260 -11.41 19.21 -5.80
C VAL A 260 -10.85 20.64 -5.81
N PRO A 261 -11.70 21.68 -5.75
CA PRO A 261 -11.23 23.05 -5.59
C PRO A 261 -10.32 23.15 -4.37
N VAL A 262 -9.10 23.66 -4.58
CA VAL A 262 -8.07 23.78 -3.54
C VAL A 262 -8.51 24.86 -2.56
N SER A 263 -8.64 24.51 -1.28
CA SER A 263 -8.79 25.49 -0.19
C SER A 263 -7.43 25.76 0.46
N THR A 264 -7.33 26.86 1.21
CA THR A 264 -6.17 27.20 2.07
C THR A 264 -5.89 26.18 3.19
N ASP A 265 -6.69 25.11 3.28
CA ASP A 265 -6.46 23.98 4.17
C ASP A 265 -5.58 22.88 3.54
N THR A 266 -5.33 22.97 2.22
CA THR A 266 -4.54 21.97 1.48
C THR A 266 -3.09 21.94 1.95
N GLY A 267 -2.47 23.12 2.16
CA GLY A 267 -1.12 23.21 2.71
C GLY A 267 -1.00 22.53 4.08
N LYS A 268 -1.99 22.74 4.96
CA LYS A 268 -2.01 22.11 6.30
C LYS A 268 -2.08 20.58 6.26
N LYS A 269 -2.77 20.00 5.27
CA LYS A 269 -2.79 18.54 5.09
C LYS A 269 -1.41 18.00 4.72
N TYR A 270 -0.68 18.68 3.84
CA TYR A 270 0.69 18.32 3.51
C TYR A 270 1.63 18.43 4.70
N LEU A 271 1.53 19.51 5.49
CA LEU A 271 2.28 19.67 6.74
C LEU A 271 2.02 18.50 7.69
N TYR A 272 0.76 18.11 7.87
CA TYR A 272 0.39 16.94 8.68
C TYR A 272 1.09 15.67 8.20
N TYR A 273 1.04 15.36 6.91
CA TYR A 273 1.69 14.17 6.35
C TYR A 273 3.22 14.21 6.50
N MET A 274 3.85 15.38 6.41
CA MET A 274 5.29 15.49 6.65
C MET A 274 5.66 15.27 8.10
N ASN A 275 4.83 15.74 9.04
CA ASN A 275 5.08 15.63 10.47
C ASN A 275 4.91 14.21 11.03
N ILE A 276 4.09 13.36 10.39
CA ILE A 276 3.95 11.95 10.79
C ILE A 276 4.96 11.02 10.10
N ALA A 277 5.73 11.51 9.13
CA ALA A 277 6.75 10.71 8.46
C ALA A 277 7.91 10.39 9.42
N ALA A 278 8.55 9.23 9.24
CA ALA A 278 9.73 8.87 10.03
C ALA A 278 10.94 9.76 9.72
N MET A 279 11.00 10.25 8.48
CA MET A 279 11.86 11.36 8.06
C MET A 279 11.14 12.14 6.98
N SER A 280 11.15 13.45 7.09
CA SER A 280 10.72 14.34 6.02
C SER A 280 11.64 15.55 5.97
N ALA A 281 11.79 16.13 4.78
CA ALA A 281 12.59 17.31 4.59
C ALA A 281 12.07 18.15 3.44
N ILE A 282 12.17 19.48 3.60
CA ILE A 282 12.11 20.43 2.51
C ILE A 282 13.51 20.52 1.91
N ALA A 283 13.60 20.30 0.61
CA ALA A 283 14.81 20.48 -0.17
C ALA A 283 14.88 21.94 -0.62
N CYS A 284 15.93 22.65 -0.23
CA CYS A 284 16.10 24.06 -0.50
C CYS A 284 17.37 24.34 -1.31
N LEU A 285 17.29 25.32 -2.19
CA LEU A 285 18.48 25.98 -2.72
C LEU A 285 18.92 27.10 -1.78
N PRO A 286 20.21 27.21 -1.45
CA PRO A 286 20.74 28.40 -0.82
C PRO A 286 20.66 29.59 -1.80
N GLU A 287 20.08 30.70 -1.36
CA GLU A 287 20.14 31.95 -2.13
C GLU A 287 21.61 32.40 -2.23
N GLN A 288 22.03 32.85 -3.43
CA GLN A 288 23.39 33.38 -3.61
C GLN A 288 23.53 34.65 -2.79
N ASP A 289 24.58 34.71 -1.97
CA ASP A 289 24.87 35.83 -1.08
C ASP A 289 25.05 37.11 -1.91
N THR A 290 24.02 37.96 -2.01
CA THR A 290 24.09 39.24 -2.73
C THR A 290 24.85 40.32 -1.97
N GLY A 291 25.65 39.96 -0.96
CA GLY A 291 26.57 40.87 -0.28
C GLY A 291 25.92 41.78 0.76
N THR A 292 24.78 41.38 1.33
CA THR A 292 24.21 42.10 2.48
C THR A 292 24.87 41.61 3.77
N GLN A 293 25.87 42.38 4.22
CA GLN A 293 26.36 42.33 5.60
C GLN A 293 25.21 42.68 6.55
N ASN A 294 24.50 41.69 7.05
CA ASN A 294 23.79 41.68 8.33
C ASN A 294 23.46 40.22 8.61
N GLY A 295 23.83 39.70 9.79
CA GLY A 295 23.84 38.27 10.13
C GLY A 295 22.47 37.58 10.25
N GLU A 296 21.55 37.83 9.33
CA GLU A 296 20.38 37.00 9.10
C GLU A 296 20.80 35.76 8.30
N GLY A 297 20.32 34.58 8.72
CA GLY A 297 20.71 33.30 8.12
C GLY A 297 20.52 33.28 6.60
N GLN A 298 21.37 32.51 5.90
CA GLN A 298 21.27 32.31 4.46
C GLN A 298 19.84 31.94 4.07
N ARG A 299 19.20 32.76 3.23
CA ARG A 299 17.82 32.52 2.78
C ARG A 299 17.77 31.24 1.95
N LEU A 300 16.81 30.38 2.28
CA LEU A 300 16.62 29.07 1.66
C LEU A 300 15.36 29.10 0.79
N ILE A 301 15.49 28.77 -0.49
CA ILE A 301 14.39 28.72 -1.45
C ILE A 301 13.90 27.28 -1.56
N PRO A 302 12.67 26.95 -1.12
CA PRO A 302 12.10 25.61 -1.29
C PRO A 302 11.99 25.23 -2.76
N VAL A 303 12.50 24.05 -3.13
CA VAL A 303 12.42 23.52 -4.50
C VAL A 303 11.68 22.20 -4.59
N GLY A 304 11.46 21.54 -3.46
CA GLY A 304 10.81 20.24 -3.38
C GLY A 304 10.72 19.73 -1.96
N HIS A 305 10.08 18.58 -1.80
CA HIS A 305 9.99 17.86 -0.53
C HIS A 305 10.23 16.37 -0.76
N ILE A 306 10.65 15.69 0.31
CA ILE A 306 10.74 14.24 0.36
C ILE A 306 10.36 13.73 1.74
N SER A 307 9.68 12.59 1.77
CA SER A 307 9.25 11.92 3.00
C SER A 307 9.48 10.42 2.90
N LEU A 308 9.93 9.83 4.00
CA LEU A 308 9.99 8.39 4.24
C LEU A 308 9.02 8.05 5.38
N TYR A 309 7.99 7.29 5.05
CA TYR A 309 6.98 6.81 5.97
C TYR A 309 7.37 5.43 6.45
N ARG A 310 7.40 5.23 7.76
CA ARG A 310 7.58 3.91 8.36
C ARG A 310 6.20 3.27 8.50
N ASP A 311 6.06 2.06 7.99
CA ASP A 311 4.93 1.22 8.33
C ASP A 311 5.10 0.69 9.77
N GLU A 312 4.00 0.40 10.46
CA GLU A 312 4.03 -0.12 11.84
C GLU A 312 4.58 -1.57 11.93
N SER A 313 5.00 -2.14 10.80
CA SER A 313 5.60 -3.46 10.68
C SER A 313 7.10 -3.48 11.09
N HIS A 314 7.55 -4.63 11.59
CA HIS A 314 8.96 -4.88 11.90
C HIS A 314 9.83 -5.15 10.67
N ASP A 315 9.28 -4.96 9.46
CA ASP A 315 9.88 -5.42 8.20
C ASP A 315 11.06 -4.57 7.76
N ARG A 316 11.40 -3.53 8.54
CA ARG A 316 12.43 -2.55 8.20
C ARG A 316 12.16 -1.98 6.79
N SER A 317 10.91 -1.66 6.51
CA SER A 317 10.45 -1.13 5.22
C SER A 317 9.97 0.31 5.39
N MET A 318 10.22 1.16 4.39
CA MET A 318 9.68 2.53 4.35
C MET A 318 9.10 2.87 2.97
N MET A 319 7.99 3.59 2.96
CA MET A 319 7.40 4.15 1.74
C MET A 319 7.97 5.55 1.49
N LEU A 320 8.40 5.81 0.26
CA LEU A 320 8.97 7.08 -0.18
C LEU A 320 7.92 7.90 -0.94
N SER A 321 7.79 9.17 -0.56
CA SER A 321 7.04 10.20 -1.30
C SER A 321 7.96 11.36 -1.63
N ILE A 322 7.85 11.89 -2.85
CA ILE A 322 8.68 13.00 -3.34
C ILE A 322 7.85 13.92 -4.24
N GLY A 323 8.08 15.23 -4.13
CA GLY A 323 7.54 16.22 -5.05
C GLY A 323 8.56 17.32 -5.33
N ILE A 324 8.74 17.68 -6.60
CA ILE A 324 9.60 18.79 -7.04
C ILE A 324 8.71 19.86 -7.67
N ALA A 325 8.85 21.10 -7.20
CA ALA A 325 8.07 22.22 -7.72
C ALA A 325 8.34 22.41 -9.22
N LYS A 326 7.28 22.68 -9.98
CA LYS A 326 7.31 22.75 -11.45
C LYS A 326 8.43 23.63 -12.03
N PRO A 327 8.72 24.84 -11.49
CA PRO A 327 9.84 25.66 -11.97
C PRO A 327 11.23 25.03 -11.77
N HIS A 328 11.34 24.01 -10.93
CA HIS A 328 12.58 23.34 -10.55
C HIS A 328 12.71 21.91 -11.13
N GLN A 329 11.70 21.40 -11.83
CA GLN A 329 11.77 20.11 -12.50
C GLN A 329 12.78 20.12 -13.67
N ASN A 330 13.21 18.92 -14.10
CA ASN A 330 14.19 18.71 -15.18
C ASN A 330 15.59 19.32 -14.95
N LYS A 331 15.91 19.77 -13.74
CA LYS A 331 17.23 20.33 -13.35
C LYS A 331 18.09 19.34 -12.53
N GLY A 332 17.65 18.09 -12.42
CA GLY A 332 18.33 17.01 -11.69
C GLY A 332 18.11 17.01 -10.17
N TYR A 333 17.28 17.91 -9.61
CA TYR A 333 17.03 17.96 -8.16
C TYR A 333 16.32 16.71 -7.63
N GLY A 334 15.38 16.13 -8.39
CA GLY A 334 14.71 14.89 -8.00
C GLY A 334 15.70 13.73 -7.77
N THR A 335 16.67 13.55 -8.66
CA THR A 335 17.74 12.56 -8.52
C THR A 335 18.57 12.79 -7.26
N GLU A 336 18.96 14.04 -7.02
CA GLU A 336 19.80 14.44 -5.88
C GLU A 336 19.10 14.20 -4.53
N VAL A 337 17.82 14.57 -4.44
CA VAL A 337 16.96 14.37 -3.27
C VAL A 337 16.73 12.89 -3.00
N LEU A 338 16.50 12.08 -4.05
CA LEU A 338 16.35 10.63 -3.92
C LEU A 338 17.60 9.97 -3.37
N TYR A 339 18.79 10.28 -3.92
CA TYR A 339 20.04 9.69 -3.41
C TYR A 339 20.29 10.05 -1.94
N TRP A 340 19.99 11.30 -1.57
CA TRP A 340 20.09 11.74 -0.19
C TRP A 340 19.17 10.93 0.74
N ALA A 341 17.89 10.78 0.39
CA ALA A 341 16.94 10.02 1.20
C ALA A 341 17.25 8.52 1.26
N LEU A 342 17.69 7.91 0.15
CA LEU A 342 18.13 6.51 0.14
C LEU A 342 19.34 6.30 1.05
N ASN A 343 20.32 7.21 1.00
CA ASN A 343 21.48 7.14 1.89
C ASN A 343 21.06 7.25 3.34
N TRP A 344 20.17 8.20 3.68
CA TRP A 344 19.64 8.33 5.03
C TRP A 344 18.89 7.07 5.47
N GLY A 345 17.99 6.55 4.64
CA GLY A 345 17.16 5.38 4.94
C GLY A 345 18.01 4.14 5.23
N PHE A 346 18.91 3.77 4.30
CA PHE A 346 19.71 2.56 4.44
C PHE A 346 20.85 2.71 5.47
N GLN A 347 21.52 3.86 5.57
CA GLN A 347 22.66 4.02 6.50
C GLN A 347 22.25 4.39 7.91
N HIS A 348 21.26 5.28 8.08
CA HIS A 348 20.93 5.84 9.38
C HIS A 348 19.68 5.20 9.98
N ALA A 349 18.63 5.01 9.17
CA ALA A 349 17.41 4.33 9.63
C ALA A 349 17.51 2.81 9.59
N ASN A 350 18.59 2.27 9.02
CA ASN A 350 18.87 0.85 8.89
C ASN A 350 17.66 0.08 8.33
N VAL A 351 17.03 0.59 7.27
CA VAL A 351 15.92 -0.11 6.59
C VAL A 351 16.47 -1.19 5.66
N HIS A 352 15.71 -2.25 5.46
CA HIS A 352 16.01 -3.32 4.50
C HIS A 352 15.42 -3.01 3.12
N ARG A 353 14.25 -2.34 3.06
CA ARG A 353 13.52 -2.03 1.82
C ARG A 353 13.03 -0.59 1.83
N ILE A 354 13.17 0.10 0.71
CA ILE A 354 12.49 1.39 0.44
C ILE A 354 11.64 1.19 -0.82
N TRP A 355 10.36 1.55 -0.74
CA TRP A 355 9.42 1.37 -1.84
C TRP A 355 8.62 2.63 -2.12
N LEU A 356 8.03 2.72 -3.30
CA LEU A 356 7.17 3.83 -3.72
C LEU A 356 6.08 3.32 -4.66
N SER A 357 5.00 4.08 -4.76
CA SER A 357 3.95 3.91 -5.77
C SER A 357 3.98 5.09 -6.74
N VAL A 358 3.83 4.82 -8.04
CA VAL A 358 3.82 5.82 -9.09
C VAL A 358 2.79 5.46 -10.17
N LYS A 359 1.97 6.44 -10.54
CA LYS A 359 0.98 6.28 -11.62
C LYS A 359 1.70 6.04 -12.94
N GLU A 360 1.28 5.04 -13.72
CA GLU A 360 1.91 4.62 -14.98
C GLU A 360 2.14 5.76 -15.98
N PHE A 361 1.19 6.71 -16.05
CA PHE A 361 1.29 7.85 -16.96
C PHE A 361 2.34 8.90 -16.53
N ASN A 362 2.91 8.82 -15.33
CA ASN A 362 4.00 9.67 -14.88
C ASN A 362 5.35 9.12 -15.36
N GLU A 363 5.55 9.12 -16.68
CA GLU A 363 6.76 8.55 -17.27
C GLU A 363 8.05 9.25 -16.80
N GLY A 364 7.96 10.53 -16.42
CA GLY A 364 9.08 11.30 -15.88
C GLY A 364 9.61 10.69 -14.57
N ALA A 365 8.71 10.44 -13.62
CA ALA A 365 9.05 9.81 -12.36
C ALA A 365 9.47 8.34 -12.55
N VAL A 366 8.76 7.56 -13.38
CA VAL A 366 9.12 6.17 -13.69
C VAL A 366 10.55 6.07 -14.24
N ARG A 367 10.92 6.92 -15.21
CA ARG A 367 12.29 6.97 -15.74
C ARG A 367 13.31 7.37 -14.68
N LEU A 368 12.96 8.30 -13.80
CA LEU A 368 13.83 8.74 -12.70
C LEU A 368 14.11 7.59 -11.72
N TYR A 369 13.08 6.90 -11.25
CA TYR A 369 13.21 5.81 -10.29
C TYR A 369 14.04 4.65 -10.85
N ARG A 370 13.75 4.21 -12.09
CA ARG A 370 14.55 3.18 -12.78
C ARG A 370 16.02 3.58 -12.93
N ARG A 371 16.29 4.86 -13.25
CA ARG A 371 17.68 5.37 -13.37
C ARG A 371 18.42 5.40 -12.03
N VAL A 372 17.72 5.75 -10.95
CA VAL A 372 18.29 5.75 -9.59
C VAL A 372 18.60 4.33 -9.12
N GLY A 373 17.89 3.33 -9.66
CA GLY A 373 18.13 1.90 -9.43
C GLY A 373 16.96 1.18 -8.76
N PHE A 374 15.77 1.79 -8.68
CA PHE A 374 14.58 1.09 -8.24
C PHE A 374 14.16 0.05 -9.28
N THR A 375 13.69 -1.09 -8.78
CA THR A 375 13.17 -2.20 -9.58
C THR A 375 11.64 -2.15 -9.57
N ASP A 376 11.02 -2.37 -10.72
CA ASP A 376 9.56 -2.55 -10.80
C ASP A 376 9.19 -3.85 -10.06
N GLU A 377 8.38 -3.74 -9.00
CA GLU A 377 7.90 -4.91 -8.25
C GLU A 377 6.46 -5.24 -8.64
N VAL A 378 5.58 -4.24 -8.62
CA VAL A 378 4.14 -4.42 -8.84
C VAL A 378 3.64 -3.54 -9.96
N GLN A 379 2.75 -4.11 -10.78
CA GLN A 379 1.88 -3.36 -11.66
C GLN A 379 0.43 -3.67 -11.30
N HIS A 380 -0.22 -2.77 -10.56
CA HIS A 380 -1.66 -2.84 -10.33
C HIS A 380 -2.39 -2.35 -11.58
N ARG A 381 -2.81 -3.29 -12.43
CA ARG A 381 -3.63 -2.97 -13.61
C ARG A 381 -4.97 -2.35 -13.19
N ASP A 382 -5.46 -1.46 -14.05
CA ASP A 382 -6.72 -0.76 -13.89
C ASP A 382 -6.97 -0.13 -12.52
N PHE A 383 -5.94 0.54 -11.97
CA PHE A 383 -6.01 1.12 -10.63
C PHE A 383 -6.52 2.57 -10.64
N TRP A 384 -5.92 3.42 -11.48
CA TRP A 384 -6.23 4.85 -11.53
C TRP A 384 -7.17 5.19 -12.69
N TRP A 385 -8.40 5.62 -12.40
CA TRP A 385 -9.28 6.19 -13.41
C TRP A 385 -9.01 7.68 -13.61
N THR A 386 -8.52 8.08 -14.80
CA THR A 386 -8.37 9.50 -15.14
C THR A 386 -8.41 9.73 -16.65
N LYS A 387 -8.92 10.89 -17.06
CA LYS A 387 -9.05 11.29 -18.48
C LYS A 387 -9.73 10.22 -19.36
N GLY A 388 -10.75 9.54 -18.80
CA GLY A 388 -11.62 8.61 -19.52
C GLY A 388 -11.05 7.20 -19.73
N LYS A 389 -9.93 6.84 -19.09
CA LYS A 389 -9.40 5.48 -19.09
C LYS A 389 -8.77 5.11 -17.76
N TYR A 390 -8.63 3.81 -17.55
CA TYR A 390 -7.85 3.25 -16.46
C TYR A 390 -6.35 3.25 -16.79
N TRP A 391 -5.53 3.49 -15.77
CA TRP A 391 -4.07 3.43 -15.81
C TRP A 391 -3.57 2.53 -14.69
N ALA A 392 -2.43 1.88 -14.91
CA ALA A 392 -1.82 1.09 -13.86
C ALA A 392 -1.21 1.97 -12.75
N ASP A 393 -1.17 1.43 -11.53
CA ASP A 393 -0.25 1.90 -10.49
C ASP A 393 1.00 1.02 -10.50
N LEU A 394 2.18 1.62 -10.46
CA LEU A 394 3.44 0.92 -10.45
C LEU A 394 4.06 1.03 -9.06
N GLU A 395 4.22 -0.09 -8.37
CA GLU A 395 5.04 -0.16 -7.16
C GLU A 395 6.47 -0.50 -7.55
N MET A 396 7.41 0.28 -7.04
CA MET A 396 8.83 0.07 -7.25
C MET A 396 9.55 0.01 -5.92
N SER A 397 10.60 -0.80 -5.82
CA SER A 397 11.37 -0.91 -4.59
C SER A 397 12.88 -0.97 -4.83
N MET A 398 13.64 -0.78 -3.76
CA MET A 398 15.07 -1.03 -3.70
C MET A 398 15.37 -1.74 -2.38
N LEU A 399 16.14 -2.83 -2.46
CA LEU A 399 16.65 -3.54 -1.28
C LEU A 399 18.01 -2.98 -0.83
N GLU A 400 18.31 -3.15 0.45
CA GLU A 400 19.55 -2.69 1.06
C GLU A 400 20.79 -3.22 0.32
N ASP A 401 20.81 -4.50 -0.05
CA ASP A 401 21.93 -5.12 -0.74
C ASP A 401 22.09 -4.63 -2.18
N GLU A 402 20.98 -4.34 -2.88
CA GLU A 402 20.98 -3.76 -4.21
C GLU A 402 21.57 -2.34 -4.17
N TRP A 403 21.13 -1.53 -3.20
CA TRP A 403 21.68 -0.20 -2.96
C TRP A 403 23.18 -0.26 -2.62
N ARG A 404 23.61 -1.18 -1.74
CA ARG A 404 25.03 -1.39 -1.40
C ARG A 404 25.85 -1.81 -2.62
N ALA A 405 25.31 -2.66 -3.49
CA ALA A 405 25.98 -3.11 -4.71
C ALA A 405 26.15 -1.96 -5.70
N LEU A 406 25.11 -1.15 -5.94
CA LEU A 406 25.16 0.04 -6.79
C LEU A 406 26.22 1.03 -6.30
N ARG A 407 26.32 1.23 -4.98
CA ARG A 407 27.36 2.11 -4.40
C ARG A 407 28.78 1.59 -4.59
N LYS A 408 28.99 0.27 -4.51
CA LYS A 408 30.32 -0.34 -4.75
C LYS A 408 30.73 -0.21 -6.21
N GLN A 409 29.80 -0.36 -7.14
CA GLN A 409 30.05 -0.18 -8.57
C GLN A 409 30.37 1.28 -8.93
N ARG A 410 29.80 2.23 -8.18
CA ARG A 410 30.00 3.67 -8.35
C ARG A 410 31.14 4.26 -7.52
N ALA A 411 31.80 3.48 -6.67
CA ALA A 411 32.98 3.94 -5.96
C ALA A 411 34.14 4.08 -6.97
N PRO A 412 34.92 5.18 -6.94
CA PRO A 412 36.07 5.33 -7.82
C PRO A 412 36.96 4.09 -7.69
N SER A 413 37.26 3.41 -8.79
CA SER A 413 38.25 2.35 -8.81
C SER A 413 39.56 2.96 -8.31
N ASP A 414 40.01 2.53 -7.14
CA ASP A 414 41.30 2.89 -6.58
C ASP A 414 42.38 2.21 -7.44
N HIS A 415 42.62 2.76 -8.63
CA HIS A 415 43.69 2.38 -9.55
C HIS A 415 44.58 3.60 -9.74
N GLY A 416 45.19 4.00 -8.63
CA GLY A 416 46.20 5.05 -8.56
C GLY A 416 47.45 4.56 -7.84
N GLY A 417 48.33 3.88 -8.58
CA GLY A 417 49.77 3.96 -8.34
C GLY A 417 50.41 2.88 -7.48
N ALA A 418 51.03 1.91 -8.14
CA ALA A 418 52.33 1.39 -7.71
C ALA A 418 53.29 1.52 -8.90
N ARG A 419 54.50 1.99 -8.56
CA ARG A 419 55.59 2.48 -9.41
C ARG A 419 56.09 1.52 -10.46
#